data_AF-A0AAE0ZJZ1-F1
#
_entry.id   AF-A0AAE0ZJZ1-F1
#
_cell.length_a   1.000
_cell.length_b   1.000
_cell.length_c   1.000
_cell.angle_alpha   90.00
_cell.angle_beta   90.00
_cell.angle_gamma   90.00
#
_symmetry.space_group_name_H-M   'P 1'
#
loop_
_entity.id
_entity.type
_entity.pdbx_description
1 polymer ?
#
loop_
_entity_poly.entity_id
_entity_poly.type
_entity_poly.pdbx_seq_one_letter_code
_entity_poly.pdbx_strand_id
1 'polypeptide(L)'
;MELMEKENAKVKQIEDKYRKLMQQNEIQGDFVCLRGKDAWHDIIQHQERVKAIMIVMGTRGQNSLRRTFMGSVSDSVVHHAHCPVLVCCHPKEHH
;
A
#
# COMPACT_ATOMS: atom_id res chain seq x y z
N MET A 1 -23.25 3.02 10.88
CA MET A 1 -23.28 4.12 9.89
C MET A 1 -22.08 5.03 10.09
N GLU A 2 -21.90 5.63 11.28
CA GLU A 2 -20.81 6.56 11.61
C GLU A 2 -19.37 6.00 11.42
N LEU A 3 -19.14 4.71 11.70
CA LEU A 3 -17.81 4.10 11.58
C LEU A 3 -17.33 4.02 10.12
N MET A 4 -18.25 3.73 9.20
CA MET A 4 -17.97 3.60 7.76
C MET A 4 -17.73 4.97 7.13
N GLU A 5 -18.44 6.01 7.59
CA GLU A 5 -18.21 7.40 7.17
C GLU A 5 -16.83 7.89 7.60
N LYS A 6 -16.41 7.58 8.84
CA LYS A 6 -15.06 7.89 9.34
C LYS A 6 -13.97 7.18 8.52
N GLU A 7 -14.19 5.92 8.17
CA GLU A 7 -13.26 5.16 7.33
C GLU A 7 -13.16 5.75 5.92
N ASN A 8 -14.30 6.07 5.29
CA ASN A 8 -14.34 6.71 3.98
C ASN A 8 -13.64 8.06 3.97
N ALA A 9 -13.81 8.87 5.03
CA ALA A 9 -13.12 10.14 5.16
C ALA A 9 -11.59 9.97 5.23
N LYS A 10 -11.10 8.95 5.94
CA LYS A 10 -9.66 8.63 5.99
C LYS A 10 -9.14 8.19 4.64
N VAL A 11 -9.86 7.32 3.93
CA VAL A 11 -9.47 6.88 2.58
C VAL A 11 -9.39 8.08 1.64
N LYS A 12 -10.38 8.96 1.67
CA LYS A 12 -10.39 10.18 0.86
C LYS A 12 -9.22 11.11 1.17
N GLN A 13 -8.89 11.29 2.44
CA GLN A 13 -7.73 12.10 2.84
C GLN A 13 -6.42 11.50 2.31
N ILE A 14 -6.27 10.18 2.36
CA ILE A 14 -5.10 9.46 1.83
C ILE A 14 -5.04 9.62 0.29
N GLU A 15 -6.17 9.43 -0.38
CA GLU A 15 -6.31 9.59 -1.82
C GLU A 15 -5.90 11.00 -2.26
N ASP A 16 -6.44 12.04 -1.64
CA ASP A 16 -6.13 13.44 -1.95
C ASP A 16 -4.63 13.74 -1.77
N LYS A 17 -4.01 13.19 -0.72
CA LYS A 17 -2.57 13.33 -0.47
C LYS A 17 -1.75 12.70 -1.60
N TYR A 18 -2.06 11.46 -1.99
CA TYR A 18 -1.29 10.76 -3.01
C TYR A 18 -1.54 11.30 -4.42
N ARG A 19 -2.76 11.74 -4.74
CA ARG A 19 -3.06 12.40 -6.02
C ARG A 19 -2.22 13.67 -6.21
N LYS A 20 -2.06 14.48 -5.16
CA LYS A 20 -1.17 15.66 -5.20
C LYS A 20 0.29 15.27 -5.43
N LEU A 21 0.78 14.25 -4.73
CA LEU A 21 2.15 13.75 -4.92
C LEU A 21 2.37 13.20 -6.33
N MET A 22 1.41 12.48 -6.90
CA MET A 22 1.47 11.96 -8.27
C MET A 22 1.55 13.10 -9.28
N GLN A 23 0.72 14.15 -9.13
CA GLN A 23 0.77 15.33 -9.97
C GLN A 23 2.11 16.06 -9.88
N GLN A 24 2.64 16.26 -8.67
CA GLN A 24 3.90 16.96 -8.44
C GLN A 24 5.12 16.23 -9.03
N ASN A 25 5.08 14.91 -9.08
CA ASN A 25 6.16 14.08 -9.61
C ASN A 25 5.88 13.59 -11.04
N GLU A 26 4.84 14.12 -11.70
CA GLU A 26 4.42 13.74 -13.06
C GLU A 26 4.17 12.22 -13.24
N ILE A 27 3.74 11.56 -12.16
CA ILE A 27 3.43 10.13 -12.15
C ILE A 27 1.99 9.94 -12.62
N GLN A 28 1.82 9.30 -13.78
CA GLN A 28 0.51 8.86 -14.23
C GLN A 28 0.12 7.55 -13.54
N GLY A 29 -1.12 7.46 -13.07
CA GLY A 29 -1.64 6.23 -12.48
C GLY A 29 -3.02 6.39 -11.86
N ASP A 30 -3.63 5.26 -11.56
CA ASP A 30 -4.93 5.18 -10.90
C ASP A 30 -4.78 5.06 -9.38
N PHE A 31 -5.75 5.61 -8.66
CA PHE A 31 -5.92 5.33 -7.23
C PHE A 31 -7.08 4.36 -7.04
N VAL A 32 -6.83 3.24 -6.37
CA VAL A 32 -7.82 2.18 -6.16
C VAL A 32 -7.93 1.88 -4.67
N CYS A 33 -9.16 1.86 -4.16
CA CYS A 33 -9.47 1.37 -2.82
C CYS A 33 -10.05 -0.04 -2.94
N LEU A 34 -9.30 -1.04 -2.47
CA LEU A 34 -9.76 -2.43 -2.39
C LEU A 34 -10.38 -2.68 -1.01
N ARG A 35 -11.42 -3.52 -0.97
CA ARG A 35 -12.11 -3.92 0.27
C ARG A 35 -12.34 -5.42 0.24
N GLY A 36 -11.38 -6.18 0.75
CA GLY A 36 -11.49 -7.60 0.95
C GLY A 36 -11.16 -8.00 2.38
N LYS A 37 -11.15 -9.31 2.60
CA LYS A 37 -10.90 -9.92 3.91
C LYS A 37 -9.43 -9.82 4.30
N ASP A 38 -8.54 -10.00 3.32
CA ASP A 38 -7.10 -10.13 3.52
C ASP A 38 -6.35 -9.21 2.54
N ALA A 39 -5.74 -8.14 3.07
CA ALA A 39 -5.13 -7.09 2.24
C ALA A 39 -4.05 -7.60 1.28
N TRP A 40 -3.22 -8.56 1.72
CA TRP A 40 -2.18 -9.13 0.85
C TRP A 40 -2.77 -9.88 -0.35
N HIS A 41 -3.92 -10.53 -0.16
CA HIS A 41 -4.58 -11.32 -1.19
C HIS A 41 -5.21 -10.41 -2.23
N ASP A 42 -5.87 -9.33 -1.78
CA ASP A 42 -6.41 -8.30 -2.67
C ASP A 42 -5.32 -7.63 -3.52
N ILE A 43 -4.14 -7.37 -2.95
CA ILE A 43 -3.01 -6.80 -3.69
C ILE A 43 -2.58 -7.73 -4.84
N ILE A 44 -2.44 -9.04 -4.58
CA ILE A 44 -2.04 -10.02 -5.59
C ILE A 44 -3.12 -10.15 -6.68
N GLN A 45 -4.38 -10.31 -6.30
CA GLN A 45 -5.47 -10.38 -7.28
C GLN A 45 -5.58 -9.11 -8.13
N HIS A 46 -5.33 -7.94 -7.54
CA HIS A 46 -5.33 -6.70 -8.28
C HIS A 46 -4.15 -6.63 -9.25
N GLN A 47 -2.95 -7.02 -8.81
CA GLN A 47 -1.77 -7.11 -9.67
C GLN A 47 -2.02 -8.00 -10.90
N GLU A 48 -2.63 -9.17 -10.71
CA GLU A 48 -3.02 -10.06 -11.82
C GLU A 48 -4.03 -9.41 -12.76
N ARG A 49 -5.07 -8.76 -12.20
CA ARG A 49 -6.13 -8.10 -12.98
C ARG A 49 -5.57 -7.00 -13.88
N VAL A 50 -4.68 -6.16 -13.35
CA VAL A 50 -4.07 -5.06 -14.12
C VAL A 50 -2.84 -5.49 -14.90
N LYS A 51 -2.42 -6.77 -14.78
CA LYS A 51 -1.20 -7.32 -15.37
C LYS A 51 0.04 -6.49 -15.02
N ALA A 52 0.13 -6.02 -13.78
CA ALA A 52 1.28 -5.25 -13.34
C ALA A 52 2.53 -6.14 -13.31
N ILE A 53 3.65 -5.59 -13.79
CA ILE A 53 4.92 -6.32 -13.93
C ILE A 53 5.74 -6.36 -12.64
N MET A 54 5.39 -5.55 -11.64
CA MET A 54 6.08 -5.43 -10.37
C MET A 54 5.14 -4.82 -9.32
N ILE A 55 5.34 -5.20 -8.06
CA ILE A 55 4.72 -4.55 -6.89
C ILE A 55 5.79 -3.72 -6.17
N VAL A 56 5.48 -2.46 -5.88
CA VAL A 56 6.30 -1.59 -5.02
C VAL A 56 5.50 -1.29 -3.76
N MET A 57 6.08 -1.58 -2.59
CA MET A 57 5.39 -1.36 -1.32
C MET A 57 6.36 -0.97 -0.20
N GLY A 58 5.83 -0.31 0.84
CA GLY A 58 6.61 -0.09 2.06
C GLY A 58 6.76 -1.36 2.89
N THR A 59 7.70 -1.36 3.82
CA THR A 59 7.82 -2.43 4.84
C THR A 59 6.60 -2.50 5.78
N ARG A 60 5.84 -1.40 5.90
CA ARG A 60 4.85 -1.14 6.95
C ARG A 60 3.76 -0.16 6.49
N GLY A 61 2.62 -0.21 7.18
CA GLY A 61 1.53 0.76 7.03
C GLY A 61 1.69 2.01 7.89
N GLN A 62 0.82 2.99 7.65
CA GLN A 62 0.86 4.36 8.22
C GLN A 62 0.82 4.44 9.76
N ASN A 63 0.39 3.39 10.46
CA ASN A 63 0.14 3.43 11.91
C ASN A 63 1.10 2.57 12.75
N SER A 64 2.18 2.01 12.18
CA SER A 64 3.04 1.08 12.93
C SER A 64 4.38 1.69 13.39
N LEU A 65 4.50 1.91 14.70
CA LEU A 65 5.70 2.43 15.42
C LEU A 65 6.54 1.32 16.09
N ARG A 66 6.66 0.12 15.52
CA ARG A 66 7.34 -1.03 16.17
C ARG A 66 8.63 -1.49 15.49
N ARG A 67 9.55 -2.01 16.32
CA ARG A 67 10.91 -2.50 16.04
C ARG A 67 10.98 -3.88 15.34
N THR A 68 10.13 -4.14 14.35
CA THR A 68 10.22 -5.36 13.50
C THR A 68 10.77 -4.99 12.11
N PHE A 69 11.42 -5.91 11.40
CA PHE A 69 11.99 -5.59 10.09
C PHE A 69 10.95 -5.55 8.94
N MET A 70 9.87 -6.35 9.02
CA MET A 70 8.81 -6.41 7.99
C MET A 70 7.41 -6.54 8.61
N GLY A 71 6.38 -5.97 7.98
CA GLY A 71 4.98 -6.09 8.38
C GLY A 71 4.29 -7.31 7.77
N SER A 72 3.19 -7.78 8.36
CA SER A 72 2.48 -9.00 7.93
C SER A 72 2.00 -8.96 6.47
N VAL A 73 1.54 -7.81 5.99
CA VAL A 73 1.10 -7.68 4.58
C VAL A 73 2.29 -7.75 3.63
N SER A 74 3.37 -7.01 3.91
CA SER A 74 4.57 -7.04 3.08
C SER A 74 5.22 -8.42 3.05
N ASP A 75 5.26 -9.11 4.21
CA ASP A 75 5.73 -10.49 4.31
C ASP A 75 4.89 -11.43 3.45
N SER A 76 3.56 -11.41 3.59
CA SER A 76 2.68 -12.24 2.79
C SER A 76 2.79 -11.95 1.29
N VAL A 77 2.89 -10.68 0.88
CA VAL A 77 3.01 -10.32 -0.54
C VAL A 77 4.33 -10.84 -1.12
N VAL A 78 5.46 -10.69 -0.42
CA VAL A 78 6.76 -11.19 -0.87
C VAL A 78 6.76 -12.70 -1.07
N HIS A 79 6.07 -13.46 -0.22
CA HIS A 79 6.03 -14.92 -0.32
C HIS A 79 5.09 -15.45 -1.43
N HIS A 80 4.07 -14.69 -1.83
CA HIS A 80 3.00 -15.20 -2.69
C HIS A 80 2.88 -14.47 -4.04
N ALA A 81 3.52 -13.32 -4.23
CA ALA A 81 3.44 -12.58 -5.50
C ALA A 81 4.06 -13.37 -6.65
N HIS A 82 3.37 -13.37 -7.79
CA HIS A 82 3.85 -13.97 -9.04
C HIS A 82 4.72 -13.02 -9.88
N CYS A 83 5.09 -11.86 -9.33
CA CYS A 83 5.94 -10.85 -9.97
C CYS A 83 6.97 -10.30 -8.98
N PRO A 84 8.04 -9.63 -9.46
CA PRO A 84 8.99 -8.94 -8.60
C PRO A 84 8.33 -8.03 -7.58
N VAL A 85 8.81 -8.06 -6.34
CA VAL A 85 8.35 -7.19 -5.25
C VAL A 85 9.52 -6.33 -4.75
N LEU A 86 9.39 -5.01 -4.87
CA LEU A 86 10.32 -4.05 -4.27
C LEU A 86 9.76 -3.58 -2.93
N VAL A 87 10.46 -3.93 -1.85
CA VAL A 87 10.12 -3.48 -0.50
C VAL A 87 10.99 -2.30 -0.11
N CYS A 88 10.36 -1.13 0.03
CA CYS A 88 11.02 0.12 0.41
C CYS A 88 11.07 0.27 1.93
N CYS A 89 12.28 0.20 2.50
CA CYS A 89 12.56 0.50 3.89
C CYS A 89 12.76 2.01 4.09
N HIS A 90 12.11 2.61 5.08
CA HIS A 90 12.49 3.97 5.49
C HIS A 90 13.86 3.92 6.18
N PRO A 91 14.80 4.80 5.81
CA PRO A 91 16.07 4.90 6.51
C PRO A 91 15.80 5.23 7.98
N LYS A 92 16.53 4.58 8.89
CA LYS A 92 16.49 4.92 10.31
C LYS A 92 17.05 6.34 10.44
N GLU A 93 16.30 7.26 11.05
CA GLU A 93 16.94 8.44 11.61
C GLU A 93 17.94 7.95 12.66
N HIS A 94 19.22 8.14 12.38
CA HIS A 94 20.27 7.96 13.38
C HIS A 94 20.12 9.09 14.39
N HIS A 95 19.45 8.82 15.50
CA HIS A 95 19.68 9.55 16.75
C HIS A 95 21.01 9.10 17.35
#